data_AF-B8FAV6-F1
#
_entry.id   AF-B8FAV6-F1
#
_cell.length_a   1.000
_cell.length_b   1.000
_cell.length_c   1.000
_cell.angle_alpha   90.00
_cell.angle_beta   90.00
_cell.angle_gamma   90.00
#
_symmetry.space_group_name_H-M   'P 1'
#
loop_
_entity.id
_entity.type
_entity.pdbx_description
1 polymer ?
#
loop_
_entity_poly.entity_id
_entity_poly.type
_entity_poly.pdbx_seq_one_letter_code
_entity_poly.pdbx_strand_id
1 'polypeptide(L)'
;MNKTRLPEIIDRCSVSEINVAKMVRRMVRFAPRESLVGLERIVITDYDPKDMGFGCYWKQERQIDIFARESLDCLPWALKKMYIFPYLFIGQVFGHELDHHINRDNDSIDKELSAEQDSLVYIYPSFGIFKLPAKILRRFLLAAGWGR
;
A
#
# COMPACT_ATOMS: atom_id res chain seq x y z
N MET A 1 8.85 -11.87 24.49
CA MET A 1 8.71 -11.25 23.14
C MET A 1 7.26 -10.80 22.98
N ASN A 2 7.00 -9.49 22.95
CA ASN A 2 5.67 -8.97 22.62
C ASN A 2 5.34 -9.39 21.19
N LYS A 3 4.29 -10.19 20.99
CA LYS A 3 3.78 -10.46 19.64
C LYS A 3 3.25 -9.14 19.11
N THR A 4 3.91 -8.56 18.10
CA THR A 4 3.38 -7.39 17.40
C THR A 4 2.00 -7.76 16.88
N ARG A 5 0.96 -7.14 17.45
CA ARG A 5 -0.42 -7.30 16.98
C ARG A 5 -0.49 -6.75 15.56
N LEU A 6 -1.02 -7.54 14.64
CA LEU A 6 -1.27 -7.06 13.28
C LEU A 6 -2.40 -6.02 13.30
N PRO A 7 -2.35 -4.99 12.44
CA PRO A 7 -3.44 -4.04 12.32
C PRO A 7 -4.73 -4.77 11.93
N GLU A 8 -5.85 -4.29 12.45
CA GLU A 8 -7.17 -4.76 12.05
C GLU A 8 -7.48 -4.30 10.61
N ILE A 9 -8.07 -5.16 9.79
CA ILE A 9 -8.46 -4.80 8.41
C ILE A 9 -9.98 -4.70 8.36
N ILE A 10 -10.47 -3.49 8.18
CA ILE A 10 -11.90 -3.15 8.16
C ILE A 10 -12.28 -2.90 6.70
N ASP A 11 -13.19 -3.73 6.18
CA ASP A 11 -13.65 -3.65 4.79
C ASP A 11 -15.03 -2.97 4.75
N ARG A 12 -15.06 -1.71 4.30
CA ARG A 12 -16.29 -0.90 4.13
C ARG A 12 -16.69 -0.75 2.66
N CYS A 13 -15.82 -1.15 1.73
CA CYS A 13 -16.03 -0.98 0.30
C CYS A 13 -15.99 -2.32 -0.42
N SER A 14 -17.06 -2.64 -1.16
CA SER A 14 -17.04 -3.75 -2.11
C SER A 14 -16.84 -3.21 -3.52
N VAL A 15 -15.71 -3.57 -4.14
CA VAL A 15 -15.47 -3.34 -5.57
C VAL A 15 -15.79 -4.62 -6.33
N SER A 16 -16.68 -4.53 -7.32
CA SER A 16 -17.14 -5.68 -8.10
C SER A 16 -15.93 -6.47 -8.65
N GLU A 17 -15.96 -7.80 -8.46
CA GLU A 17 -14.96 -8.76 -8.98
C GLU A 17 -13.54 -8.70 -8.37
N ILE A 18 -13.20 -7.69 -7.54
CA ILE A 18 -11.87 -7.54 -6.95
C ILE A 18 -11.95 -7.54 -5.41
N ASN A 19 -11.36 -8.56 -4.79
CA ASN A 19 -11.32 -8.67 -3.33
C ASN A 19 -10.12 -7.91 -2.73
N VAL A 20 -10.28 -6.61 -2.55
CA VAL A 20 -9.24 -5.71 -1.99
C VAL A 20 -8.82 -6.13 -0.59
N ALA A 21 -9.77 -6.50 0.28
CA ALA A 21 -9.46 -6.96 1.64
C ALA A 21 -8.52 -8.17 1.67
N LYS A 22 -8.69 -9.12 0.75
CA LYS A 22 -7.78 -10.26 0.62
C LYS A 22 -6.39 -9.85 0.14
N MET A 23 -6.29 -8.86 -0.74
CA MET A 23 -5.01 -8.31 -1.19
C MET A 23 -4.27 -7.63 -0.03
N VAL A 24 -4.95 -6.73 0.69
CA VAL A 24 -4.39 -6.01 1.84
C VAL A 24 -3.98 -6.97 2.96
N ARG A 25 -4.81 -7.97 3.30
CA ARG A 25 -4.45 -9.04 4.26
C ARG A 25 -3.15 -9.73 3.88
N ARG A 26 -2.95 -9.99 2.59
CA ARG A 26 -1.73 -10.61 2.09
C ARG A 26 -0.54 -9.65 2.23
N MET A 27 -0.68 -8.38 1.86
CA MET A 27 0.37 -7.38 2.02
C MET A 27 0.80 -7.24 3.49
N VAL A 28 -0.15 -7.04 4.41
CA VAL A 28 0.08 -6.96 5.85
C VAL A 28 0.75 -8.21 6.42
N ARG A 29 0.36 -9.40 5.95
CA ARG A 29 0.98 -10.66 6.40
C ARG A 29 2.48 -10.73 6.09
N PHE A 30 2.90 -10.11 4.98
CA PHE A 30 4.26 -10.22 4.46
C PHE A 30 5.10 -8.94 4.62
N ALA A 31 4.50 -7.81 5.01
CA ALA A 31 5.22 -6.59 5.32
C ALA A 31 6.24 -6.81 6.46
N PRO A 32 7.35 -6.05 6.50
CA PRO A 32 8.26 -6.03 7.64
C PRO A 32 7.49 -5.82 8.95
N ARG A 33 7.86 -6.52 10.03
CA ARG A 33 7.04 -6.48 11.26
C ARG A 33 7.19 -5.16 11.99
N GLU A 34 8.38 -4.61 11.92
CA GLU A 34 8.78 -3.31 12.43
C GLU A 34 8.01 -2.16 11.77
N SER A 35 7.67 -2.26 10.48
CA SER A 35 6.91 -1.20 9.79
C SER A 35 5.45 -1.12 10.23
N LEU A 36 4.90 -2.19 10.82
CA LEU A 36 3.53 -2.22 11.31
C LEU A 36 3.42 -1.83 12.79
N VAL A 37 4.54 -1.58 13.46
CA VAL A 37 4.54 -1.30 14.91
C VAL A 37 3.82 0.01 15.18
N GLY A 38 2.68 -0.13 15.83
CA GLY A 38 1.87 1.01 16.20
C GLY A 38 0.92 1.49 15.11
N LEU A 39 0.71 0.70 14.06
CA LEU A 39 -0.46 0.85 13.19
C LEU A 39 -1.60 0.02 13.79
N GLU A 40 -2.76 0.63 14.03
CA GLU A 40 -3.89 -0.02 14.70
C GLU A 40 -4.86 -0.67 13.71
N ARG A 41 -5.14 0.02 12.59
CA ARG A 41 -6.12 -0.44 11.62
C ARG A 41 -5.81 0.02 10.19
N ILE A 42 -6.34 -0.72 9.23
CA ILE A 42 -6.36 -0.38 7.82
C ILE A 42 -7.82 -0.45 7.38
N VAL A 43 -8.36 0.66 6.90
CA VAL A 43 -9.75 0.76 6.44
C VAL A 43 -9.77 0.81 4.92
N ILE A 44 -10.56 -0.08 4.33
CA ILE A 44 -10.82 -0.09 2.89
C ILE A 44 -12.17 0.60 2.69
N THR A 45 -12.15 1.74 2.02
CA THR A 45 -13.31 2.61 1.86
C THR A 45 -13.42 3.14 0.43
N ASP A 46 -14.51 3.81 0.14
CA ASP A 46 -14.87 4.24 -1.21
C ASP A 46 -14.23 5.58 -1.58
N TYR A 47 -14.04 6.47 -0.60
CA TYR A 47 -13.67 7.88 -0.80
C TYR A 47 -13.47 8.62 0.53
N ASP A 48 -12.65 9.68 0.55
CA ASP A 48 -12.78 10.80 1.50
C ASP A 48 -13.07 12.12 0.73
N PRO A 49 -14.21 12.80 0.98
CA PRO A 49 -14.55 14.09 0.37
C PRO A 49 -13.57 15.24 0.59
N LYS A 50 -12.58 15.07 1.46
CA LYS A 50 -11.57 16.09 1.75
C LYS A 50 -10.19 15.77 1.19
N ASP A 51 -10.02 14.60 0.57
CA ASP A 51 -8.74 14.15 0.05
C ASP A 51 -8.86 13.83 -1.45
N MET A 52 -7.85 14.23 -2.23
CA MET A 52 -7.76 13.95 -3.67
C MET A 52 -6.84 12.75 -3.96
N GLY A 53 -6.36 12.06 -2.92
CA GLY A 53 -5.47 10.90 -3.02
C GLY A 53 -6.16 9.57 -3.34
N PHE A 54 -5.37 8.50 -3.29
CA PHE A 54 -5.85 7.11 -3.42
C PHE A 54 -5.82 6.35 -2.08
N GLY A 55 -5.24 6.97 -1.06
CA GLY A 55 -5.18 6.52 0.32
C GLY A 55 -4.73 7.67 1.21
N CYS A 56 -4.74 7.45 2.52
CA CYS A 56 -4.31 8.44 3.49
C CYS A 56 -3.86 7.78 4.80
N TYR A 57 -2.78 8.28 5.39
CA TYR A 57 -2.37 7.91 6.74
C TYR A 57 -2.83 8.94 7.79
N TRP A 58 -3.72 8.50 8.68
CA TRP A 58 -4.25 9.30 9.78
C TRP A 58 -3.40 9.13 11.03
N LYS A 59 -2.44 10.04 11.26
CA LYS A 59 -1.50 9.97 12.40
C LYS A 59 -2.17 9.82 13.77
N GLN A 60 -3.24 10.58 14.03
CA GLN A 60 -3.94 10.56 15.32
C GLN A 60 -4.69 9.24 15.55
N GLU A 61 -5.25 8.68 14.48
CA GLU A 61 -6.01 7.43 14.52
C GLU A 61 -5.14 6.19 14.35
N ARG A 62 -3.87 6.37 13.98
CA ARG A 62 -2.91 5.31 13.67
C ARG A 62 -3.51 4.34 12.65
N GLN A 63 -4.11 4.92 11.61
CA GLN A 63 -4.93 4.26 10.61
C GLN A 63 -4.41 4.57 9.21
N ILE A 64 -4.44 3.58 8.33
CA ILE A 64 -4.30 3.79 6.89
C ILE A 64 -5.66 3.58 6.24
N ASP A 65 -6.09 4.53 5.43
CA ASP A 65 -7.24 4.39 4.56
C ASP A 65 -6.79 4.08 3.14
N ILE A 66 -7.47 3.12 2.51
CA ILE A 66 -7.28 2.78 1.10
C ILE A 66 -8.59 3.07 0.39
N PHE A 67 -8.58 4.04 -0.51
CA PHE A 67 -9.73 4.42 -1.32
C PHE A 67 -9.86 3.48 -2.52
N ALA A 68 -10.42 2.31 -2.25
CA ALA A 68 -10.39 1.15 -3.16
C ALA A 68 -11.06 1.42 -4.51
N ARG A 69 -12.21 2.10 -4.50
CA ARG A 69 -12.96 2.40 -5.73
C ARG A 69 -12.17 3.39 -6.60
N GLU A 70 -11.69 4.48 -6.03
CA GLU A 70 -10.88 5.48 -6.74
C GLU A 70 -9.58 4.90 -7.29
N SER A 71 -8.89 4.11 -6.46
CA SER A 71 -7.68 3.39 -6.84
C SER A 71 -7.90 2.45 -8.02
N LEU A 72 -9.04 1.78 -8.07
CA LEU A 72 -9.32 0.82 -9.14
C LEU A 72 -9.94 1.49 -10.35
N ASP A 73 -10.65 2.61 -10.20
CA ASP A 73 -11.27 3.35 -11.29
C ASP A 73 -10.29 4.12 -12.16
N CYS A 74 -9.09 4.42 -11.64
CA CYS A 74 -8.00 4.97 -12.46
C CYS A 74 -7.38 3.93 -13.42
N LEU A 75 -7.61 2.64 -13.21
CA LEU A 75 -7.07 1.59 -14.08
C LEU A 75 -7.98 1.36 -15.30
N PRO A 76 -7.43 1.29 -16.53
CA PRO A 76 -8.17 0.83 -17.68
C PRO A 76 -8.82 -0.54 -17.42
N TRP A 77 -10.05 -0.73 -17.91
CA TRP A 77 -10.83 -1.96 -17.68
C TRP A 77 -10.05 -3.26 -17.96
N ALA A 78 -9.24 -3.28 -19.02
CA ALA A 78 -8.43 -4.44 -19.36
C ALA A 78 -7.39 -4.77 -18.27
N LEU A 79 -6.77 -3.74 -17.68
CA LEU A 79 -5.80 -3.92 -16.59
C LEU A 79 -6.47 -4.34 -15.29
N LYS A 80 -7.70 -3.85 -14.99
CA LYS A 80 -8.46 -4.28 -13.80
C LYS A 80 -8.68 -5.79 -13.76
N LYS A 81 -8.83 -6.44 -14.91
CA LYS A 81 -9.06 -7.89 -15.03
C LYS A 81 -7.80 -8.73 -14.82
N MET A 82 -6.62 -8.12 -14.94
CA MET A 82 -5.34 -8.79 -14.77
C MET A 82 -4.89 -8.62 -13.32
N TYR A 83 -5.14 -9.63 -12.47
CA TYR A 83 -4.91 -9.61 -11.01
C TYR A 83 -3.67 -8.83 -10.53
N ILE A 84 -2.55 -8.94 -11.26
CA ILE A 84 -1.29 -8.27 -10.91
C ILE A 84 -1.41 -6.73 -10.89
N PHE A 85 -2.21 -6.10 -11.75
CA PHE A 85 -2.32 -4.64 -11.82
C PHE A 85 -3.13 -4.05 -10.67
N PRO A 86 -4.36 -4.51 -10.35
CA PRO A 86 -5.04 -4.12 -9.11
C PRO A 86 -4.19 -4.35 -7.87
N TYR A 87 -3.50 -5.50 -7.81
CA TYR A 87 -2.64 -5.84 -6.68
C TYR A 87 -1.45 -4.88 -6.55
N LEU A 88 -0.80 -4.53 -7.65
CA LEU A 88 0.30 -3.57 -7.65
C LEU A 88 -0.18 -2.17 -7.27
N PHE A 89 -1.30 -1.71 -7.82
CA PHE A 89 -1.80 -0.37 -7.57
C PHE A 89 -2.24 -0.20 -6.11
N ILE A 90 -3.11 -1.08 -5.61
CA ILE A 90 -3.49 -1.12 -4.18
C ILE A 90 -2.26 -1.29 -3.29
N GLY A 91 -1.30 -2.10 -3.74
CA GLY A 91 -0.05 -2.28 -3.02
C GLY A 91 0.77 -1.01 -2.93
N GLN A 92 0.88 -0.23 -4.01
CA GLN A 92 1.60 1.05 -4.01
C GLN A 92 0.94 2.04 -3.06
N VAL A 93 -0.39 2.16 -3.10
CA VAL A 93 -1.14 2.97 -2.13
C VAL A 93 -0.82 2.54 -0.70
N PHE A 94 -0.99 1.25 -0.38
CA PHE A 94 -0.69 0.74 0.95
C PHE A 94 0.77 0.98 1.37
N GLY A 95 1.72 0.76 0.47
CA GLY A 95 3.14 0.95 0.73
C GLY A 95 3.52 2.41 0.96
N HIS A 96 2.92 3.32 0.20
CA HIS A 96 3.12 4.76 0.33
C HIS A 96 2.62 5.26 1.69
N GLU A 97 1.37 4.92 2.06
CA GLU A 97 0.82 5.30 3.36
C GLU A 97 1.53 4.63 4.54
N LEU A 98 2.07 3.43 4.33
CA LEU A 98 2.89 2.76 5.34
C LEU A 98 4.22 3.47 5.54
N ASP A 99 4.81 4.08 4.52
CA ASP A 99 6.01 4.90 4.66
C ASP A 99 5.72 6.15 5.51
N HIS A 100 4.62 6.84 5.23
CA HIS A 100 4.16 7.95 6.06
C HIS A 100 3.94 7.53 7.52
N HIS A 101 3.41 6.33 7.75
CA HIS A 101 3.27 5.79 9.10
C HIS A 101 4.62 5.60 9.80
N ILE A 102 5.62 5.02 9.13
CA ILE A 102 6.96 4.78 9.68
C ILE A 102 7.65 6.12 9.98
N ASN A 103 7.54 7.07 9.06
CA ASN A 103 8.22 8.36 9.10
C ASN A 103 7.39 9.49 9.72
N ARG A 104 6.25 9.16 10.35
CA ARG A 104 5.27 10.13 10.90
C ARG A 104 5.87 11.14 11.88
N ASP A 105 6.96 10.79 12.55
CA ASP A 105 7.66 11.58 13.58
C ASP A 105 9.07 12.01 13.12
N ASN A 106 9.42 11.76 11.86
CA ASN A 106 10.72 12.09 11.29
C ASN A 106 10.63 13.36 10.45
N ASP A 107 11.02 14.50 11.02
CA ASP A 107 10.96 15.80 10.35
C ASP A 107 12.23 16.11 9.52
N SER A 108 13.22 15.22 9.51
CA SER A 108 14.46 15.41 8.73
C SER A 108 14.38 14.86 7.30
N ILE A 109 13.25 14.26 6.92
CA ILE A 109 13.05 13.68 5.60
C ILE A 109 11.88 14.33 4.87
N ASP A 110 11.99 14.35 3.54
CA ASP A 110 10.84 14.57 2.67
C ASP A 110 9.99 13.28 2.63
N LYS A 111 8.82 13.33 3.26
CA LYS A 111 7.95 12.15 3.44
C LYS A 111 7.33 11.69 2.13
N GLU A 112 7.09 12.60 1.18
CA GLU A 112 6.52 12.26 -0.12
C GLU A 112 7.56 11.55 -0.98
N LEU A 113 8.75 12.14 -1.08
CA LEU A 113 9.84 11.54 -1.85
C LEU A 113 10.23 10.15 -1.30
N SER A 114 10.28 10.01 0.02
CA SER A 114 10.51 8.73 0.69
C SER A 114 9.43 7.70 0.32
N ALA A 115 8.15 8.07 0.45
CA ALA A 115 7.04 7.19 0.16
C ALA A 115 6.99 6.76 -1.33
N GLU A 116 7.30 7.66 -2.26
CA GLU A 116 7.44 7.34 -3.69
C GLU A 116 8.53 6.30 -3.96
N GLN A 117 9.69 6.43 -3.32
CA GLN A 117 10.83 5.54 -3.52
C GLN A 117 10.64 4.17 -2.86
N ASP A 118 10.06 4.15 -1.65
CA ASP A 118 10.03 2.96 -0.80
C ASP A 118 8.70 2.19 -0.79
N SER A 119 7.62 2.74 -1.34
CA SER A 119 6.29 2.06 -1.39
C SER A 119 6.36 0.60 -1.86
N LEU A 120 7.15 0.32 -2.90
CA LEU A 120 7.32 -1.04 -3.43
C LEU A 120 8.11 -1.97 -2.51
N VAL A 121 9.02 -1.43 -1.68
CA VAL A 121 9.85 -2.20 -0.75
C VAL A 121 8.96 -2.92 0.27
N TYR A 122 7.93 -2.22 0.78
CA TYR A 122 7.02 -2.76 1.79
C TYR A 122 6.11 -3.88 1.26
N ILE A 123 5.73 -3.83 -0.02
CA ILE A 123 4.81 -4.81 -0.61
C ILE A 123 5.51 -5.93 -1.36
N TYR A 124 6.77 -5.76 -1.76
CA TYR A 124 7.54 -6.74 -2.52
C TYR A 124 7.51 -8.16 -1.92
N PRO A 125 7.62 -8.36 -0.59
CA PRO A 125 7.52 -9.67 0.03
C PRO A 125 6.19 -10.40 -0.24
N SER A 126 5.12 -9.67 -0.55
CA SER A 126 3.78 -10.20 -0.74
C SER A 126 3.51 -10.76 -2.15
N PHE A 127 4.36 -10.43 -3.14
CA PHE A 127 4.15 -10.81 -4.55
C PHE A 127 4.22 -12.32 -4.86
N GLY A 128 4.66 -13.16 -3.93
CA GLY A 128 4.71 -14.63 -4.14
C GLY A 128 5.52 -15.01 -5.38
N ILE A 129 4.91 -15.71 -6.35
CA ILE A 129 5.57 -16.10 -7.61
C ILE A 129 5.97 -14.88 -8.47
N PHE A 130 5.31 -13.74 -8.28
CA PHE A 130 5.64 -12.50 -9.00
C PHE A 130 6.82 -11.74 -8.39
N LYS A 131 7.47 -12.26 -7.32
CA LYS A 131 8.68 -11.65 -6.75
C LYS A 131 9.79 -11.49 -7.78
N LEU A 132 10.04 -12.51 -8.59
CA LEU A 132 11.13 -12.47 -9.57
C LEU A 132 10.85 -11.45 -10.69
N PRO A 133 9.67 -11.44 -11.34
CA PRO A 133 9.28 -10.34 -12.23
C PRO A 133 9.34 -8.95 -11.59
N ALA A 134 8.85 -8.79 -10.35
CA ALA A 134 8.89 -7.50 -9.65
C ALA A 134 10.32 -7.04 -9.33
N LYS A 135 11.23 -7.97 -8.99
CA LYS A 135 12.66 -7.68 -8.76
C LYS A 135 13.34 -7.21 -10.04
N ILE A 136 12.99 -7.85 -11.16
CA ILE A 136 13.48 -7.47 -12.49
C ILE A 136 12.94 -6.07 -12.84
N LEU A 137 11.64 -5.83 -12.67
CA LEU A 137 11.02 -4.53 -12.93
C LEU A 137 11.64 -3.42 -12.08
N ARG A 138 11.83 -3.63 -10.76
CA ARG A 138 12.51 -2.66 -9.87
C ARG A 138 13.93 -2.34 -10.36
N ARG A 139 14.70 -3.34 -10.77
CA ARG A 139 16.05 -3.13 -11.32
C ARG A 139 16.02 -2.32 -12.62
N PHE A 140 15.06 -2.58 -13.50
CA PHE A 140 14.87 -1.80 -14.72
C PHE A 140 14.48 -0.34 -14.42
N LEU A 141 13.56 -0.10 -13.50
CA LEU A 141 13.13 1.25 -13.11
C LEU A 141 14.29 2.06 -12.50
N LEU A 142 15.06 1.46 -11.60
CA LEU A 142 16.26 2.10 -11.02
C LEU A 142 17.34 2.38 -12.08
N ALA A 143 17.52 1.48 -13.05
CA ALA A 143 18.45 1.69 -14.17
C ALA A 143 17.97 2.80 -15.13
N ALA A 144 16.65 3.01 -15.24
CA ALA A 144 16.04 4.07 -16.04
C ALA A 144 16.03 5.44 -15.34
N GLY A 145 16.60 5.54 -14.13
CA GLY A 145 16.71 6.80 -13.38
C GLY A 145 15.47 7.16 -12.57
N TRP A 146 14.51 6.25 -12.40
CA TRP A 146 13.39 6.43 -11.48
C TRP A 146 13.81 5.94 -10.08
N GLY A 147 13.85 6.84 -9.10
CA GLY A 147 14.26 6.55 -7.72
C GLY A 147 15.71 6.89 -7.36
N ARG A 148 16.26 7.97 -7.94
CA ARG A 148 17.42 8.68 -7.37
C ARG A 148 16.95 9.85 -6.52
#